data_AF-A0A7Y5A3W5-F1
#
_entry.id   AF-A0A7Y5A3W5-F1
#
_cell.length_a   1.000
_cell.length_b   1.000
_cell.length_c   1.000
_cell.angle_alpha   90.00
_cell.angle_beta   90.00
_cell.angle_gamma   90.00
#
_symmetry.space_group_name_H-M   'P 1'
#
loop_
_entity.id
_entity.type
_entity.pdbx_description
1 polymer ?
#
loop_
_entity_poly.entity_id
_entity_poly.type
_entity_poly.pdbx_seq_one_letter_code
_entity_poly.pdbx_strand_id
1 'polypeptide(L)'
;MKRKIFIGSSKEGHNVAEQIKNEVNKHLGDWIECETWQEGKVFSQNKNTLDCLVKASRRYDYGILVASKDDITFKRFRLYNTMRDNVLFETGLFMGSLGLQRAFLITSDNISLPSDYSGVTIVKYNKKNLNNKIETILAELEKTKGSFNLKPLPSAALAFGYYESFVLDFSKKQFRENPNFQLKILLPANISDIDAQKELYIADYPSTETQGGRPVANEYNDEKNCFWDIPTTLNTIYHLTDYIIPSTELGINIEKDEWIQHELRNFAGTLETLIHKQGAYKKNIKIEFL
;
A
#
# COMPACT_ATOMS: atom_id res chain seq x y z
N MET A 1 -2.68 -20.69 -4.41
CA MET A 1 -1.31 -20.30 -4.00
C MET A 1 -1.30 -20.14 -2.49
N LYS A 2 -0.23 -20.57 -1.80
CA LYS A 2 -0.13 -20.42 -0.33
C LYS A 2 0.29 -19.00 0.03
N ARG A 3 -0.18 -18.52 1.17
CA ARG A 3 0.26 -17.26 1.77
C ARG A 3 1.62 -17.44 2.41
N LYS A 4 2.45 -16.40 2.39
CA LYS A 4 3.80 -16.46 2.94
C LYS A 4 3.89 -15.73 4.28
N ILE A 5 4.47 -16.39 5.27
CA ILE A 5 4.80 -15.80 6.57
C ILE A 5 6.31 -15.65 6.70
N PHE A 6 6.74 -14.44 7.03
CA PHE A 6 8.11 -14.19 7.46
C PHE A 6 8.22 -14.35 8.98
N ILE A 7 9.21 -15.13 9.44
CA ILE A 7 9.51 -15.28 10.86
C ILE A 7 10.91 -14.72 11.13
N GLY A 8 10.97 -13.54 11.76
CA GLY A 8 12.19 -12.86 12.14
C GLY A 8 12.55 -13.09 13.60
N SER A 9 13.82 -13.29 13.91
CA SER A 9 14.31 -13.39 15.29
C SER A 9 15.79 -13.01 15.35
N SER A 10 16.26 -12.67 16.56
CA SER A 10 17.69 -12.72 16.86
C SER A 10 18.21 -14.17 16.94
N LYS A 11 19.50 -14.32 17.22
CA LYS A 11 20.11 -15.66 17.40
C LYS A 11 19.55 -16.34 18.65
N GLU A 12 19.32 -15.56 19.69
CA GLU A 12 18.81 -15.97 20.99
C GLU A 12 17.34 -16.41 20.90
N GLY A 13 16.55 -15.77 20.03
CA GLY A 13 15.15 -16.12 19.74
C GLY A 13 14.95 -17.27 18.75
N HIS A 14 16.03 -17.81 18.16
CA HIS A 14 15.95 -18.77 17.04
C HIS A 14 15.14 -20.03 17.38
N ASN A 15 15.35 -20.63 18.56
CA ASN A 15 14.61 -21.83 18.97
C ASN A 15 13.09 -21.59 19.01
N VAL A 16 12.66 -20.39 19.40
CA VAL A 16 11.24 -20.04 19.45
C VAL A 16 10.70 -19.80 18.05
N ALA A 17 11.47 -19.15 17.16
CA ALA A 17 11.11 -18.99 15.76
C ALA A 17 10.91 -20.33 15.05
N GLU A 18 11.81 -21.30 15.27
CA GLU A 18 11.70 -22.66 14.72
C GLU A 18 10.47 -23.40 15.27
N GLN A 19 10.16 -23.26 16.56
CA GLN A 19 8.95 -23.85 17.15
C GLN A 19 7.68 -23.29 16.51
N ILE A 20 7.60 -21.96 16.34
CA ILE A 20 6.47 -21.31 15.67
C ILE A 20 6.34 -21.83 14.24
N LYS A 21 7.43 -21.87 13.48
CA LYS A 21 7.46 -22.38 12.11
C LYS A 21 6.90 -23.80 12.04
N ASN A 22 7.36 -24.69 12.92
CA ASN A 22 6.93 -26.09 12.93
C ASN A 22 5.44 -26.23 13.23
N GLU A 23 4.92 -25.49 14.21
CA GLU A 23 3.49 -25.52 14.52
C GLU A 23 2.63 -24.91 13.40
N VAL A 24 3.07 -23.82 12.77
CA VAL A 24 2.37 -23.26 11.59
C VAL A 24 2.36 -24.26 10.43
N ASN A 25 3.49 -24.88 10.11
CA ASN A 25 3.56 -25.88 9.04
C ASN A 25 2.67 -27.10 9.33
N LYS A 26 2.58 -27.53 10.58
CA LYS A 26 1.77 -28.66 11.02
C LYS A 26 0.27 -28.37 10.97
N HIS A 27 -0.14 -27.18 11.41
CA HIS A 27 -1.56 -26.84 11.58
C HIS A 27 -2.17 -26.06 10.41
N LEU A 28 -1.37 -25.25 9.71
CA LEU A 28 -1.81 -24.32 8.66
C LEU A 28 -1.05 -24.52 7.34
N GLY A 29 -0.25 -25.58 7.23
CA GLY A 29 0.60 -25.85 6.07
C GLY A 29 -0.15 -26.14 4.77
N ASP A 30 -1.47 -26.33 4.82
CA ASP A 30 -2.34 -26.44 3.64
C ASP A 30 -2.43 -25.11 2.87
N TRP A 31 -2.46 -23.97 3.57
CA TRP A 31 -2.63 -22.64 2.96
C TRP A 31 -1.51 -21.64 3.28
N ILE A 32 -0.62 -21.95 4.22
CA ILE A 32 0.54 -21.12 4.60
C ILE A 32 1.86 -21.79 4.23
N GLU A 33 2.83 -20.97 3.82
CA GLU A 33 4.24 -21.30 3.71
C GLU A 33 5.04 -20.36 4.64
N CYS A 34 5.88 -20.93 5.51
CA CYS A 34 6.73 -20.17 6.43
C CYS A 34 8.18 -20.12 5.95
N GLU A 35 8.80 -18.95 6.06
CA GLU A 35 10.24 -18.76 5.83
C GLU A 35 10.84 -18.02 7.03
N THR A 36 11.86 -18.58 7.69
CA THR A 36 12.59 -17.90 8.76
C THR A 36 13.71 -17.05 8.20
N TRP A 37 14.15 -16.05 8.98
CA TRP A 37 15.27 -15.19 8.60
C TRP A 37 16.54 -15.96 8.25
N GLN A 38 16.90 -17.01 9.02
CA GLN A 38 18.14 -17.77 8.81
C GLN A 38 18.09 -18.73 7.61
N GLU A 39 16.90 -19.17 7.21
CA GLU A 39 16.71 -20.09 6.08
C GLU A 39 16.57 -19.36 4.74
N GLY A 40 16.30 -18.07 4.78
CA GLY A 40 15.88 -17.29 3.64
C GLY A 40 16.94 -17.13 2.55
N LYS A 41 16.59 -17.61 1.35
CA LYS A 41 17.04 -17.06 0.05
C LYS A 41 16.77 -15.54 -0.09
N VAL A 42 16.15 -14.92 0.92
CA VAL A 42 15.97 -13.48 1.13
C VAL A 42 17.32 -12.74 1.07
N PHE A 43 18.41 -13.39 1.50
CA PHE A 43 19.78 -12.93 1.30
C PHE A 43 20.41 -13.57 0.07
N SER A 44 20.08 -13.07 -1.13
CA SER A 44 20.97 -13.32 -2.26
C SER A 44 22.30 -12.61 -2.00
N GLN A 45 23.43 -13.30 -2.17
CA GLN A 45 24.78 -12.73 -2.07
C GLN A 45 24.86 -11.39 -2.82
N ASN A 46 25.55 -10.40 -2.25
CA ASN A 46 25.70 -9.02 -2.76
C ASN A 46 24.46 -8.10 -2.70
N LYS A 47 23.48 -8.34 -1.83
CA LYS A 47 22.39 -7.36 -1.57
C LYS A 47 22.49 -6.74 -0.18
N ASN A 48 22.09 -5.47 -0.09
CA ASN A 48 21.99 -4.73 1.16
C ASN A 48 20.88 -5.35 2.04
N THR A 49 21.21 -5.69 3.29
CA THR A 49 20.30 -6.29 4.27
C THR A 49 19.00 -5.51 4.44
N LEU A 50 19.09 -4.18 4.48
CA LEU A 50 17.94 -3.31 4.62
C LEU A 50 17.02 -3.37 3.39
N ASP A 51 17.58 -3.40 2.18
CA ASP A 51 16.80 -3.54 0.94
C ASP A 51 16.08 -4.89 0.88
N CYS A 52 16.74 -5.97 1.33
CA CYS A 52 16.11 -7.28 1.45
C CYS A 52 14.93 -7.26 2.44
N LEU A 53 15.09 -6.59 3.58
CA LEU A 53 14.02 -6.42 4.58
C LEU A 53 12.83 -5.62 4.04
N VAL A 54 13.08 -4.50 3.37
CA VAL A 54 12.02 -3.67 2.76
C VAL A 54 11.29 -4.44 1.66
N LYS A 55 12.00 -5.25 0.87
CA LYS A 55 11.38 -6.12 -0.14
C LYS A 55 10.59 -7.26 0.49
N ALA A 56 11.11 -7.87 1.56
CA ALA A 56 10.43 -8.90 2.32
C ALA A 56 9.12 -8.36 2.90
N SER A 57 9.15 -7.23 3.61
CA SER A 57 7.94 -6.66 4.23
C SER A 57 6.82 -6.37 3.22
N ARG A 58 7.15 -6.20 1.94
CA ARG A 58 6.18 -6.04 0.84
C ARG A 58 5.71 -7.35 0.21
N ARG A 59 6.54 -8.41 0.23
CA ARG A 59 6.30 -9.72 -0.42
C ARG A 59 5.57 -10.72 0.45
N TYR A 60 5.73 -10.67 1.78
CA TYR A 60 5.04 -11.57 2.70
C TYR A 60 3.63 -11.05 3.03
N ASP A 61 2.74 -11.98 3.39
CA ASP A 61 1.36 -11.71 3.79
C ASP A 61 1.24 -11.49 5.30
N TYR A 62 2.17 -12.07 6.07
CA TYR A 62 2.28 -11.93 7.52
C TYR A 62 3.74 -11.81 7.96
N GLY A 63 3.95 -11.16 9.10
CA GLY A 63 5.23 -11.10 9.80
C GLY A 63 5.06 -11.57 11.24
N ILE A 64 5.94 -12.44 11.71
CA ILE A 64 6.06 -12.82 13.11
C ILE A 64 7.48 -12.48 13.56
N LEU A 65 7.61 -11.59 14.52
CA LEU A 65 8.89 -11.15 15.05
C LEU A 65 9.05 -11.67 16.48
N VAL A 66 10.13 -12.40 16.73
CA VAL A 66 10.45 -12.99 18.02
C VAL A 66 11.52 -12.16 18.70
N ALA A 67 11.14 -11.53 19.81
CA ALA A 67 12.00 -10.73 20.65
C ALA A 67 12.39 -11.48 21.94
N SER A 68 13.68 -11.65 22.14
CA SER A 68 14.29 -12.20 23.36
C SER A 68 15.06 -11.11 24.13
N LYS A 69 15.54 -11.45 25.34
CA LYS A 69 16.32 -10.55 26.20
C LYS A 69 17.78 -10.57 25.77
N ASP A 70 18.06 -9.89 24.67
CA ASP A 70 19.37 -9.97 24.03
C ASP A 70 20.33 -8.93 24.61
N ASP A 71 19.81 -7.75 24.92
CA ASP A 71 20.60 -6.60 25.33
C ASP A 71 20.13 -6.04 26.69
N ILE A 72 21.02 -5.29 27.34
CA ILE A 72 20.74 -4.53 28.56
C ILE A 72 20.89 -3.05 28.24
N THR A 73 19.85 -2.25 28.52
CA THR A 73 19.89 -0.80 28.32
C THR A 73 19.77 -0.05 29.63
N PHE A 74 20.51 1.05 29.74
CA PHE A 74 20.41 2.00 30.85
C PHE A 74 19.53 3.18 30.44
N LYS A 75 18.36 3.33 31.07
CA LYS A 75 17.40 4.42 30.80
C LYS A 75 16.91 5.02 32.09
N ARG A 76 16.91 6.35 32.19
CA ARG A 76 16.40 7.09 33.36
C ARG A 76 16.92 6.50 34.69
N PHE A 77 18.24 6.28 34.76
CA PHE A 77 18.93 5.73 35.93
C PHE A 77 18.56 4.29 36.33
N ARG A 78 17.98 3.49 35.42
CA ARG A 78 17.64 2.09 35.65
C ARG A 78 18.11 1.19 34.50
N LEU A 79 18.49 -0.04 34.84
CA LEU A 79 18.84 -1.09 33.88
C LEU A 79 17.59 -1.88 33.49
N TYR A 80 17.45 -2.17 32.20
CA TYR A 80 16.35 -2.95 31.64
C TYR A 80 16.88 -4.00 30.68
N ASN A 81 16.28 -5.20 30.72
CA ASN A 81 16.45 -6.15 29.63
C ASN A 81 15.61 -5.69 28.44
N THR A 82 16.21 -5.62 27.27
CA THR A 82 15.59 -5.17 26.03
C THR A 82 15.82 -6.18 24.92
N MET A 83 14.96 -6.13 23.91
CA MET A 83 15.23 -6.81 22.65
C MET A 83 16.33 -6.08 21.87
N ARG A 84 16.96 -6.81 20.95
CA ARG A 84 17.96 -6.26 20.06
C ARG A 84 17.38 -5.17 19.17
N ASP A 85 18.14 -4.11 18.93
CA ASP A 85 17.69 -2.96 18.11
C ASP A 85 17.23 -3.37 16.70
N ASN A 86 17.88 -4.39 16.11
CA ASN A 86 17.47 -4.93 14.80
C ASN A 86 16.06 -5.53 14.84
N VAL A 87 15.73 -6.29 15.90
CA VAL A 87 14.40 -6.90 16.06
C VAL A 87 13.34 -5.80 16.27
N LEU A 88 13.69 -4.73 17.00
CA LEU A 88 12.83 -3.56 17.14
C LEU A 88 12.54 -2.92 15.76
N PHE A 89 13.59 -2.70 14.97
CA PHE A 89 13.49 -2.13 13.63
C PHE A 89 12.66 -3.01 12.69
N GLU A 90 12.94 -4.31 12.64
CA GLU A 90 12.21 -5.28 11.83
C GLU A 90 10.72 -5.32 12.21
N THR A 91 10.42 -5.30 13.51
CA THR A 91 9.05 -5.26 14.01
C THR A 91 8.32 -4.01 13.51
N GLY A 92 8.93 -2.83 13.66
CA GLY A 92 8.36 -1.58 13.15
C GLY A 92 8.15 -1.60 11.63
N LEU A 93 9.13 -2.11 10.87
CA LEU A 93 9.06 -2.22 9.42
C LEU A 93 7.91 -3.12 8.94
N PHE A 94 7.73 -4.28 9.57
CA PHE A 94 6.65 -5.20 9.23
C PHE A 94 5.28 -4.69 9.69
N MET A 95 5.19 -4.05 10.86
CA MET A 95 3.96 -3.39 11.30
C MET A 95 3.55 -2.25 10.37
N GLY A 96 4.50 -1.43 9.91
CA GLY A 96 4.21 -0.36 8.94
C GLY A 96 3.81 -0.87 7.55
N SER A 97 4.34 -2.01 7.11
CA SER A 97 4.05 -2.56 5.77
C SER A 97 2.81 -3.46 5.73
N LEU A 98 2.54 -4.22 6.79
CA LEU A 98 1.46 -5.21 6.86
C LEU A 98 0.29 -4.76 7.75
N GLY A 99 0.48 -3.71 8.55
CA GLY A 99 -0.49 -3.28 9.53
C GLY A 99 -0.53 -4.18 10.77
N LEU A 100 -1.23 -3.71 11.80
CA LEU A 100 -1.29 -4.35 13.12
C LEU A 100 -2.03 -5.70 13.12
N GLN A 101 -2.84 -5.99 12.10
CA GLN A 101 -3.59 -7.25 12.00
C GLN A 101 -2.75 -8.41 11.43
N ARG A 102 -1.61 -8.13 10.80
CA ARG A 102 -0.81 -9.13 10.07
C ARG A 102 0.66 -9.18 10.47
N ALA A 103 1.10 -8.26 11.33
CA ALA A 103 2.42 -8.27 11.95
C ALA A 103 2.28 -8.52 13.46
N PHE A 104 2.85 -9.63 13.92
CA PHE A 104 2.79 -10.07 15.31
C PHE A 104 4.16 -9.94 15.97
N LEU A 105 4.19 -9.35 17.15
CA LEU A 105 5.39 -9.32 18.01
C LEU A 105 5.21 -10.34 19.14
N ILE A 106 6.13 -11.29 19.24
CA ILE A 106 6.20 -12.29 20.30
C ILE A 106 7.42 -11.99 21.16
N THR A 107 7.25 -11.75 22.45
CA THR A 107 8.36 -11.31 23.31
C THR A 107 8.51 -12.18 24.54
N SER A 108 9.73 -12.47 24.98
CA SER A 108 9.91 -13.09 26.29
C SER A 108 9.41 -12.18 27.42
N ASP A 109 8.88 -12.77 28.50
CA ASP A 109 8.35 -12.02 29.64
C ASP A 109 9.42 -11.10 30.25
N ASN A 110 9.01 -9.92 30.71
CA ASN A 110 9.89 -8.91 31.34
C ASN A 110 10.95 -8.29 30.42
N ILE A 111 10.65 -8.17 29.12
CA ILE A 111 11.36 -7.25 28.21
C ILE A 111 10.75 -5.85 28.31
N SER A 112 11.60 -4.83 28.35
CA SER A 112 11.20 -3.43 28.18
C SER A 112 11.02 -3.12 26.70
N LEU A 113 9.85 -2.59 26.34
CA LEU A 113 9.48 -2.21 24.98
C LEU A 113 9.24 -0.69 24.90
N PRO A 114 9.37 -0.06 23.71
CA PRO A 114 9.00 1.34 23.54
C PRO A 114 7.54 1.58 23.91
N SER A 115 7.23 2.78 24.43
CA SER A 115 5.87 3.14 24.85
C SER A 115 4.86 3.09 23.71
N ASP A 116 5.29 3.34 22.47
CA ASP A 116 4.43 3.29 21.28
C ASP A 116 3.82 1.90 21.04
N TYR A 117 4.44 0.84 21.58
CA TYR A 117 3.92 -0.52 21.50
C TYR A 117 2.80 -0.81 22.51
N SER A 118 2.47 0.12 23.41
CA SER A 118 1.48 -0.10 24.49
C SER A 118 0.04 -0.31 23.99
N GLY A 119 -0.24 -0.08 22.70
CA GLY A 119 -1.51 -0.36 22.04
C GLY A 119 -1.46 -1.48 20.98
N VAL A 120 -0.30 -2.13 20.79
CA VAL A 120 -0.13 -3.20 19.82
C VAL A 120 -0.35 -4.55 20.49
N THR A 121 -0.92 -5.52 19.77
CA THR A 121 -1.06 -6.89 20.26
C THR A 121 0.32 -7.55 20.41
N ILE A 122 0.88 -7.49 21.61
CA ILE A 122 2.15 -8.11 21.97
C ILE A 122 1.89 -9.43 22.67
N VAL A 123 2.39 -10.51 22.10
CA VAL A 123 2.28 -11.85 22.68
C VAL A 123 3.48 -12.10 23.59
N LYS A 124 3.28 -11.95 24.90
CA LYS A 124 4.32 -12.23 25.90
C LYS A 124 4.37 -13.72 26.25
N TYR A 125 5.56 -14.32 26.24
CA TYR A 125 5.77 -15.73 26.54
C TYR A 125 6.87 -15.99 27.58
N ASN A 126 6.75 -17.14 28.23
CA ASN A 126 7.78 -17.79 29.01
C ASN A 126 7.79 -19.29 28.67
N LYS A 127 8.72 -20.04 29.28
CA LYS A 127 8.86 -21.48 29.04
C LYS A 127 7.59 -22.30 29.32
N LYS A 128 6.67 -21.83 30.17
CA LYS A 128 5.47 -22.57 30.57
C LYS A 128 4.27 -22.32 29.66
N ASN A 129 4.20 -21.16 28.99
CA ASN A 129 3.02 -20.74 28.23
C ASN A 129 3.26 -20.60 26.72
N LEU A 130 4.48 -20.83 26.24
CA LEU A 130 4.86 -20.63 24.84
C LEU A 130 3.92 -21.36 23.87
N ASN A 131 3.60 -22.63 24.12
CA ASN A 131 2.69 -23.40 23.26
C ASN A 131 1.31 -22.76 23.16
N ASN A 132 0.71 -22.37 24.29
CA ASN A 132 -0.59 -21.68 24.30
C ASN A 132 -0.54 -20.34 23.55
N LYS A 133 0.60 -19.65 23.61
CA LYS A 133 0.81 -18.40 22.86
C LYS A 133 0.93 -18.64 21.36
N ILE A 134 1.59 -19.72 20.94
CA ILE A 134 1.63 -20.15 19.54
C ILE A 134 0.21 -20.48 19.06
N GLU A 135 -0.57 -21.26 19.82
CA GLU A 135 -1.97 -21.57 19.49
C GLU A 135 -2.82 -20.31 19.30
N THR A 136 -2.61 -19.29 20.13
CA THR A 136 -3.30 -17.99 19.98
C THR A 136 -2.99 -17.35 18.61
N ILE A 137 -1.73 -17.39 18.18
CA ILE A 137 -1.30 -16.83 16.89
C ILE A 137 -1.88 -17.64 15.73
N LEU A 138 -1.89 -18.97 15.83
CA LEU A 138 -2.51 -19.83 14.83
C LEU A 138 -4.00 -19.49 14.65
N ALA A 139 -4.71 -19.25 15.76
CA ALA A 139 -6.11 -18.84 15.72
C ALA A 139 -6.30 -17.46 15.04
N GLU A 140 -5.44 -16.48 15.32
CA GLU A 140 -5.48 -15.17 14.64
C GLU A 140 -5.17 -15.28 13.13
N LEU A 141 -4.20 -16.13 12.76
CA LEU A 141 -3.92 -16.41 11.35
C LEU A 141 -5.15 -17.02 10.65
N GLU A 142 -5.80 -18.02 11.26
CA GLU A 142 -6.97 -18.67 10.66
C GLU A 142 -8.15 -17.70 10.49
N LYS A 143 -8.38 -16.78 11.44
CA LYS A 143 -9.41 -15.72 11.32
C LYS A 143 -9.22 -14.85 10.06
N THR A 144 -7.99 -14.69 9.61
CA THR A 144 -7.66 -13.86 8.44
C THR A 144 -7.51 -14.65 7.15
N LYS A 145 -7.71 -15.97 7.15
CA LYS A 145 -7.56 -16.86 5.97
C LYS A 145 -8.35 -16.39 4.74
N GLY A 146 -9.54 -15.84 4.95
CA GLY A 146 -10.39 -15.30 3.89
C GLY A 146 -10.22 -13.80 3.61
N SER A 147 -9.46 -13.06 4.43
CA SER A 147 -9.32 -11.60 4.29
C SER A 147 -8.03 -11.23 3.55
N PHE A 148 -8.02 -10.08 2.87
CA PHE A 148 -6.86 -9.57 2.13
C PHE A 148 -6.44 -8.21 2.71
N ASN A 149 -5.13 -7.96 2.72
CA ASN A 149 -4.61 -6.69 3.19
C ASN A 149 -4.78 -5.62 2.11
N LEU A 150 -5.47 -4.53 2.42
CA LEU A 150 -5.49 -3.36 1.55
C LEU A 150 -4.14 -2.64 1.68
N LYS A 151 -3.32 -2.76 0.63
CA LYS A 151 -2.04 -2.04 0.50
C LYS A 151 -2.32 -0.54 0.23
N PRO A 152 -1.34 0.35 0.46
CA PRO A 152 -1.51 1.79 0.24
C PRO A 152 -2.05 2.14 -1.15
N LEU A 153 -2.74 3.28 -1.23
CA LEU A 153 -3.51 3.74 -2.38
C LEU A 153 -2.67 3.73 -3.68
N PRO A 154 -3.18 3.14 -4.77
CA PRO A 154 -2.40 2.90 -5.97
C PRO A 154 -2.46 4.08 -6.95
N SER A 155 -2.44 5.34 -6.50
CA SER A 155 -2.58 6.52 -7.39
C SER A 155 -1.61 6.50 -8.57
N ALA A 156 -0.35 6.11 -8.34
CA ALA A 156 0.64 5.96 -9.40
C ALA A 156 0.28 4.84 -10.41
N ALA A 157 -0.28 3.72 -9.95
CA ALA A 157 -0.71 2.64 -10.83
C ALA A 157 -1.98 3.01 -11.61
N LEU A 158 -2.91 3.75 -11.00
CA LEU A 158 -4.09 4.31 -11.68
C LEU A 158 -3.66 5.32 -12.76
N ALA A 159 -2.70 6.20 -12.46
CA ALA A 159 -2.15 7.15 -13.41
C ALA A 159 -1.46 6.43 -14.58
N PHE A 160 -0.67 5.40 -14.29
CA PHE A 160 -0.03 4.58 -15.31
C PHE A 160 -1.05 3.87 -16.21
N GLY A 161 -2.07 3.24 -15.59
CA GLY A 161 -3.14 2.58 -16.31
C GLY A 161 -3.89 3.55 -17.23
N TYR A 162 -4.29 4.71 -16.71
CA TYR A 162 -4.95 5.76 -17.47
C TYR A 162 -4.06 6.31 -18.61
N TYR A 163 -2.77 6.49 -18.34
CA TYR A 163 -1.81 6.93 -19.35
C TYR A 163 -1.72 5.96 -20.52
N GLU A 164 -1.52 4.67 -20.24
CA GLU A 164 -1.38 3.64 -21.26
C GLU A 164 -2.70 3.38 -22.00
N SER A 165 -3.82 3.29 -21.29
CA SER A 165 -5.10 2.91 -21.89
C SER A 165 -5.83 4.05 -22.62
N PHE A 166 -5.55 5.31 -22.23
CA PHE A 166 -6.26 6.47 -22.75
C PHE A 166 -5.28 7.50 -23.34
N VAL A 167 -4.47 8.14 -22.49
CA VAL A 167 -3.72 9.34 -22.89
C VAL A 167 -2.81 9.08 -24.07
N LEU A 168 -2.03 8.00 -24.02
CA LEU A 168 -1.05 7.67 -25.03
C LEU A 168 -1.70 7.33 -26.38
N ASP A 169 -2.69 6.44 -26.37
CA ASP A 169 -3.33 5.97 -27.60
C ASP A 169 -4.26 7.02 -28.22
N PHE A 170 -4.96 7.79 -27.39
CA PHE A 170 -5.74 8.94 -27.86
C PHE A 170 -4.82 9.97 -28.53
N SER A 171 -3.71 10.34 -27.87
CA SER A 171 -2.77 11.32 -28.41
C SER A 171 -2.13 10.86 -29.72
N LYS A 172 -1.78 9.57 -29.86
CA LYS A 172 -1.28 9.02 -31.14
C LYS A 172 -2.32 9.15 -32.25
N LYS A 173 -3.58 8.84 -31.97
CA LYS A 173 -4.68 8.93 -32.95
C LYS A 173 -4.86 10.38 -33.39
N GLN A 174 -5.02 11.30 -32.43
CA GLN A 174 -5.26 12.71 -32.72
C GLN A 174 -4.06 13.37 -33.41
N PHE A 175 -2.83 13.04 -33.05
CA PHE A 175 -1.65 13.61 -33.71
C PHE A 175 -1.55 13.25 -35.20
N ARG A 176 -2.06 12.07 -35.60
CA ARG A 176 -2.10 11.66 -37.02
C ARG A 176 -3.11 12.46 -37.82
N GLU A 177 -4.21 12.87 -37.19
CA GLU A 177 -5.29 13.64 -37.81
C GLU A 177 -4.98 15.14 -37.79
N ASN A 178 -4.53 15.66 -36.65
CA ASN A 178 -4.10 17.05 -36.46
C ASN A 178 -2.95 17.16 -35.45
N PRO A 179 -1.72 17.51 -35.90
CA PRO A 179 -0.56 17.69 -35.01
C PRO A 179 -0.73 18.74 -33.90
N ASN A 180 -1.66 19.68 -34.06
CA ASN A 180 -1.90 20.79 -33.14
C ASN A 180 -3.06 20.54 -32.16
N PHE A 181 -3.58 19.30 -32.07
CA PHE A 181 -4.65 18.96 -31.13
C PHE A 181 -4.31 19.39 -29.69
N GLN A 182 -5.32 19.64 -28.86
CA GLN A 182 -5.15 19.89 -27.44
C GLN A 182 -5.97 18.87 -26.65
N LEU A 183 -5.41 18.32 -25.58
CA LEU A 183 -6.08 17.42 -24.65
C LEU A 183 -5.94 17.97 -23.23
N LYS A 184 -7.07 18.27 -22.60
CA LYS A 184 -7.14 18.67 -21.19
C LYS A 184 -7.59 17.48 -20.33
N ILE A 185 -6.76 17.10 -19.38
CA ILE A 185 -7.07 16.08 -18.40
C ILE A 185 -7.51 16.81 -17.13
N LEU A 186 -8.79 16.72 -16.82
CA LEU A 186 -9.44 17.50 -15.78
C LEU A 186 -9.55 16.65 -14.51
N LEU A 187 -9.00 17.15 -13.40
CA LEU A 187 -8.96 16.48 -12.10
C LEU A 187 -9.91 17.18 -11.13
N PRO A 188 -11.09 16.62 -10.83
CA PRO A 188 -12.03 17.27 -9.94
C PRO A 188 -11.54 17.22 -8.49
N ALA A 189 -11.74 18.32 -7.74
CA ALA A 189 -11.47 18.34 -6.30
C ALA A 189 -12.38 17.35 -5.54
N ASN A 190 -13.62 17.15 -6.00
CA ASN A 190 -14.53 16.15 -5.49
C ASN A 190 -14.61 14.94 -6.43
N ILE A 191 -14.19 13.77 -5.93
CA ILE A 191 -14.18 12.50 -6.66
C ILE A 191 -15.23 11.50 -6.18
N SER A 192 -16.17 11.92 -5.32
CA SER A 192 -17.23 11.03 -4.82
C SER A 192 -18.21 10.62 -5.91
N ASP A 193 -18.44 11.49 -6.89
CA ASP A 193 -19.31 11.25 -8.04
C ASP A 193 -18.73 11.94 -9.29
N ILE A 194 -17.83 11.23 -9.96
CA ILE A 194 -17.14 11.74 -11.15
C ILE A 194 -18.09 11.91 -12.34
N ASP A 195 -19.11 11.05 -12.45
CA ASP A 195 -20.05 11.13 -13.55
C ASP A 195 -20.89 12.41 -13.44
N ALA A 196 -21.34 12.76 -12.23
CA ALA A 196 -21.96 14.07 -11.98
C ALA A 196 -21.00 15.24 -12.27
N GLN A 197 -19.71 15.13 -11.94
CA GLN A 197 -18.73 16.17 -12.31
C GLN A 197 -18.59 16.32 -13.82
N LYS A 198 -18.63 15.22 -14.59
CA LYS A 198 -18.63 15.26 -16.06
C LYS A 198 -19.87 15.96 -16.60
N GLU A 199 -21.05 15.64 -16.08
CA GLU A 199 -22.31 16.26 -16.50
C GLU A 199 -22.31 17.78 -16.22
N LEU A 200 -21.86 18.19 -15.04
CA LEU A 200 -21.71 19.61 -14.68
C LEU A 200 -20.73 20.33 -15.62
N TYR A 201 -19.58 19.72 -15.90
CA TYR A 201 -18.61 20.31 -16.81
C TYR A 201 -19.12 20.44 -18.24
N ILE A 202 -19.92 19.47 -18.74
CA ILE A 202 -20.56 19.56 -20.06
C ILE A 202 -21.60 20.69 -20.10
N ALA A 203 -22.33 20.92 -19.02
CA ALA A 203 -23.32 22.00 -18.93
C ALA A 203 -22.66 23.39 -19.06
N ASP A 204 -21.49 23.57 -18.44
CA ASP A 204 -20.72 24.81 -18.52
C ASP A 204 -19.91 24.93 -19.82
N TYR A 205 -19.44 23.80 -20.36
CA TYR A 205 -18.63 23.73 -21.57
C TYR A 205 -19.22 22.72 -22.57
N PRO A 206 -20.18 23.14 -23.41
CA PRO A 206 -20.86 22.26 -24.35
C PRO A 206 -19.88 21.46 -25.20
N SER A 207 -19.96 20.15 -25.10
CA SER A 207 -19.01 19.22 -25.72
C SER A 207 -19.74 17.99 -26.26
N THR A 208 -19.12 17.31 -27.23
CA THR A 208 -19.63 16.06 -27.80
C THR A 208 -18.59 14.96 -27.72
N GLU A 209 -19.02 13.73 -27.46
CA GLU A 209 -18.10 12.59 -27.39
C GLU A 209 -17.54 12.28 -28.79
N THR A 210 -16.22 12.05 -28.86
CA THR A 210 -15.53 11.76 -30.11
C THR A 210 -16.06 10.48 -30.74
N GLN A 211 -16.30 10.50 -32.06
CA GLN A 211 -16.70 9.32 -32.82
C GLN A 211 -15.48 8.50 -33.31
N GLY A 212 -15.68 7.22 -33.63
CA GLY A 212 -14.66 6.38 -34.25
C GLY A 212 -13.84 5.50 -33.30
N GLY A 213 -14.48 4.94 -32.26
CA GLY A 213 -13.92 3.90 -31.39
C GLY A 213 -13.15 4.40 -30.18
N ARG A 214 -12.68 3.47 -29.34
CA ARG A 214 -11.91 3.76 -28.11
C ARG A 214 -10.44 4.09 -28.41
N PRO A 215 -9.75 4.88 -27.56
CA PRO A 215 -10.29 5.66 -26.44
C PRO A 215 -11.17 6.83 -26.89
N VAL A 216 -12.21 7.13 -26.11
CA VAL A 216 -13.16 8.23 -26.35
C VAL A 216 -12.88 9.39 -25.40
N ALA A 217 -12.97 10.61 -25.91
CA ALA A 217 -12.87 11.85 -25.14
C ALA A 217 -14.04 12.78 -25.51
N ASN A 218 -14.18 13.89 -24.79
CA ASN A 218 -15.13 14.95 -25.14
C ASN A 218 -14.42 16.01 -25.97
N GLU A 219 -14.97 16.40 -27.11
CA GLU A 219 -14.51 17.52 -27.93
C GLU A 219 -15.39 18.75 -27.67
N TYR A 220 -14.78 19.92 -27.48
CA TYR A 220 -15.54 21.17 -27.31
C TYR A 220 -16.28 21.54 -28.60
N ASN A 221 -17.54 21.93 -28.49
CA ASN A 221 -18.34 22.29 -29.67
C ASN A 221 -17.85 23.58 -30.34
N ASP A 222 -17.30 24.51 -29.54
CA ASP A 222 -16.84 25.83 -30.01
C ASP A 222 -15.36 25.82 -30.46
N GLU A 223 -14.58 24.79 -30.09
CA GLU A 223 -13.15 24.68 -30.38
C GLU A 223 -12.79 23.32 -30.98
N LYS A 224 -12.60 23.27 -32.31
CA LYS A 224 -12.20 22.04 -33.00
C LYS A 224 -10.83 21.55 -32.58
N ASN A 225 -10.68 20.23 -32.43
CA ASN A 225 -9.46 19.54 -32.00
C ASN A 225 -8.99 19.89 -30.58
N CYS A 226 -9.86 20.52 -29.78
CA CYS A 226 -9.67 20.69 -28.35
C CYS A 226 -10.53 19.65 -27.63
N PHE A 227 -9.86 18.74 -26.94
CA PHE A 227 -10.46 17.60 -26.26
C PHE A 227 -10.27 17.70 -24.75
N TRP A 228 -11.13 17.04 -24.00
CA TRP A 228 -10.97 16.87 -22.58
C TRP A 228 -11.50 15.52 -22.08
N ASP A 229 -10.98 15.06 -20.95
CA ASP A 229 -11.51 13.92 -20.21
C ASP A 229 -11.30 14.11 -18.69
N ILE A 230 -12.21 13.54 -17.90
CA ILE A 230 -12.05 13.39 -16.46
C ILE A 230 -11.76 11.91 -16.17
N PRO A 231 -10.61 11.56 -15.57
CA PRO A 231 -10.24 10.16 -15.32
C PRO A 231 -11.19 9.50 -14.31
N THR A 232 -12.13 8.68 -14.80
CA THR A 232 -13.10 7.97 -13.94
C THR A 232 -12.45 6.95 -13.01
N THR A 233 -11.22 6.53 -13.31
CA THR A 233 -10.39 5.69 -12.44
C THR A 233 -10.11 6.32 -11.08
N LEU A 234 -10.26 7.65 -10.93
CA LEU A 234 -10.09 8.33 -9.64
C LEU A 234 -11.17 7.91 -8.63
N ASN A 235 -12.34 7.40 -9.07
CA ASN A 235 -13.37 6.90 -8.16
C ASN A 235 -12.82 5.75 -7.29
N THR A 236 -11.87 4.97 -7.81
CA THR A 236 -11.18 3.94 -7.03
C THR A 236 -10.44 4.51 -5.82
N ILE A 237 -9.89 5.72 -5.91
CA ILE A 237 -9.26 6.41 -4.76
C ILE A 237 -10.30 6.67 -3.68
N TYR A 238 -11.47 7.21 -4.05
CA TYR A 238 -12.55 7.48 -3.11
C TYR A 238 -13.00 6.22 -2.35
N HIS A 239 -13.33 5.15 -3.09
CA HIS A 239 -13.77 3.88 -2.50
C HIS A 239 -12.72 3.24 -1.60
N LEU A 240 -11.44 3.26 -2.01
CA LEU A 240 -10.36 2.71 -1.19
C LEU A 240 -10.13 3.51 0.08
N THR A 241 -10.21 4.84 0.00
CA THR A 241 -10.08 5.69 1.18
C THR A 241 -11.22 5.42 2.17
N ASP A 242 -12.44 5.12 1.72
CA ASP A 242 -13.54 4.73 2.61
C ASP A 242 -13.28 3.44 3.41
N TYR A 243 -12.54 2.49 2.83
CA TYR A 243 -12.14 1.28 3.58
C TYR A 243 -11.02 1.55 4.58
N ILE A 244 -10.14 2.52 4.31
CA ILE A 244 -8.96 2.81 5.14
C ILE A 244 -9.30 3.80 6.26
N ILE A 245 -10.07 4.84 5.94
CA ILE A 245 -10.47 5.94 6.81
C ILE A 245 -12.00 6.06 6.74
N PRO A 246 -12.74 5.13 7.38
CA PRO A 246 -14.19 5.17 7.37
C PRO A 246 -14.70 6.36 8.17
N SER A 247 -15.68 7.06 7.62
CA SER A 247 -16.41 8.09 8.37
C SER A 247 -17.31 7.44 9.42
N THR A 248 -17.13 7.80 10.68
CA THR A 248 -17.96 7.31 11.80
C THR A 248 -19.23 8.14 12.02
N GLU A 249 -19.26 9.35 11.44
CA GLU A 249 -20.36 10.31 11.53
C GLU A 249 -20.68 10.88 10.15
N LEU A 250 -21.91 11.36 9.97
CA LEU A 250 -22.29 12.09 8.77
C LEU A 250 -21.75 13.52 8.86
N GLY A 251 -20.78 13.85 8.00
CA GLY A 251 -20.16 15.16 7.97
C GLY A 251 -18.87 15.20 7.15
N ILE A 252 -18.19 16.34 7.21
CA ILE A 252 -16.89 16.52 6.57
C ILE A 252 -15.84 15.75 7.38
N ASN A 253 -15.16 14.83 6.72
CA ASN A 253 -14.01 14.14 7.29
C ASN A 253 -12.73 14.77 6.74
N ILE A 254 -12.17 15.72 7.50
CA ILE A 254 -10.99 16.50 7.09
C ILE A 254 -9.81 15.58 6.78
N GLU A 255 -9.59 14.54 7.58
CA GLU A 255 -8.50 13.57 7.35
C GLU A 255 -8.69 12.84 6.02
N LYS A 256 -9.91 12.38 5.73
CA LYS A 256 -10.26 11.75 4.46
C LYS A 256 -10.00 12.68 3.27
N ASP A 257 -10.41 13.94 3.39
CA ASP A 257 -10.23 14.94 2.33
C ASP A 257 -8.73 15.23 2.08
N GLU A 258 -7.93 15.39 3.14
CA GLU A 258 -6.48 15.57 3.03
C GLU A 258 -5.80 14.39 2.34
N TRP A 259 -6.22 13.16 2.65
CA TRP A 259 -5.73 11.94 2.00
C TRP A 259 -6.10 11.89 0.52
N ILE A 260 -7.36 12.18 0.17
CA ILE A 260 -7.80 12.24 -1.23
C ILE A 260 -6.98 13.28 -1.99
N GLN A 261 -6.78 14.47 -1.42
CA GLN A 261 -5.99 15.52 -2.05
C GLN A 261 -4.52 15.11 -2.21
N HIS A 262 -3.94 14.40 -1.25
CA HIS A 262 -2.60 13.83 -1.39
C HIS A 262 -2.51 12.84 -2.56
N GLU A 263 -3.46 11.92 -2.67
CA GLU A 263 -3.48 10.93 -3.75
C GLU A 263 -3.76 11.55 -5.13
N LEU A 264 -4.59 12.58 -5.21
CA LEU A 264 -4.81 13.33 -6.46
C LEU A 264 -3.54 14.04 -6.94
N ARG A 265 -2.78 14.64 -6.03
CA ARG A 265 -1.47 15.22 -6.37
C ARG A 265 -0.48 14.16 -6.84
N ASN A 266 -0.44 12.99 -6.20
CA ASN A 266 0.42 11.88 -6.61
C ASN A 266 0.02 11.32 -7.98
N PHE A 267 -1.28 11.19 -8.26
CA PHE A 267 -1.81 10.79 -9.56
C PHE A 267 -1.37 11.79 -10.64
N ALA A 268 -1.63 13.09 -10.41
CA ALA A 268 -1.28 14.17 -11.33
C ALA A 268 0.22 14.21 -11.64
N GLY A 269 1.07 14.20 -10.60
CA GLY A 269 2.52 14.23 -10.76
C GLY A 269 3.10 12.99 -11.46
N THR A 270 2.50 11.81 -11.21
CA THR A 270 2.87 10.59 -11.93
C THR A 270 2.52 10.71 -13.40
N LEU A 271 1.29 11.14 -13.72
CA LEU A 271 0.81 11.29 -15.09
C LEU A 271 1.63 12.34 -15.85
N GLU A 272 1.92 13.46 -15.22
CA GLU A 272 2.78 14.50 -15.77
C GLU A 272 4.16 13.94 -16.10
N THR A 273 4.77 13.17 -15.21
CA THR A 273 6.07 12.51 -15.44
C THR A 273 6.03 11.57 -16.63
N LEU A 274 4.97 10.77 -16.79
CA LEU A 274 4.80 9.85 -17.92
C LEU A 274 4.69 10.59 -19.25
N ILE A 275 3.86 11.63 -19.30
CA ILE A 275 3.71 12.51 -20.48
C ILE A 275 5.06 13.15 -20.85
N HIS A 276 5.79 13.65 -19.86
CA HIS A 276 7.10 14.26 -20.05
C HIS A 276 8.14 13.28 -20.60
N LYS A 277 8.18 12.04 -20.09
CA LYS A 277 9.13 11.01 -20.54
C LYS A 277 8.92 10.60 -21.99
N GLN A 278 7.67 10.59 -22.47
CA GLN A 278 7.37 10.24 -23.87
C GLN A 278 7.72 11.37 -24.84
N GLY A 279 7.50 12.62 -24.45
CA GLY A 279 8.01 13.82 -25.12
C GLY A 279 7.29 14.25 -26.40
N ALA A 280 6.77 13.33 -27.22
CA ALA A 280 6.20 13.67 -28.53
C ALA A 280 4.89 14.47 -28.46
N TYR A 281 4.03 14.18 -27.46
CA TYR A 281 2.71 14.81 -27.32
C TYR A 281 2.63 15.79 -26.14
N LYS A 282 3.73 16.00 -25.43
CA LYS A 282 3.77 16.80 -24.19
C LYS A 282 3.14 18.19 -24.36
N LYS A 283 3.40 18.86 -25.48
CA LYS A 283 2.91 20.24 -25.73
C LYS A 283 1.41 20.31 -25.99
N ASN A 284 0.81 19.18 -26.33
CA ASN A 284 -0.60 19.05 -26.68
C ASN A 284 -1.46 18.64 -25.47
N ILE A 285 -0.84 18.24 -24.34
CA ILE A 285 -1.56 17.69 -23.19
C ILE A 285 -1.38 18.63 -21.99
N LYS A 286 -2.49 18.97 -21.33
CA LYS A 286 -2.50 19.75 -20.09
C LYS A 286 -3.28 19.01 -19.02
N ILE A 287 -2.81 19.10 -17.77
CA ILE A 287 -3.52 18.58 -16.60
C ILE A 287 -3.98 19.80 -15.79
N GLU A 288 -5.28 19.86 -15.47
CA GLU A 288 -5.89 20.98 -14.76
C GLU A 288 -6.75 20.45 -13.60
N PHE A 289 -6.71 21.13 -12.45
CA PHE A 289 -7.60 20.83 -11.32
C PHE A 289 -8.86 21.69 -11.45
N LEU A 290 -10.04 21.08 -11.27
CA LEU A 290 -11.34 21.77 -11.21
C LEU A 290 -11.66 22.23 -9.79
#